data_AF-A0A969JWY4-F1
#
_entry.id   AF-A0A969JWY4-F1
#
_cell.length_a   1.000
_cell.length_b   1.000
_cell.length_c   1.000
_cell.angle_alpha   90.00
_cell.angle_beta   90.00
_cell.angle_gamma   90.00
#
_symmetry.space_group_name_H-M   'P 1'
#
loop_
_entity.id
_entity.type
_entity.pdbx_description
1 polymer ?
#
loop_
_entity_poly.entity_id
_entity_poly.type
_entity_poly.pdbx_seq_one_letter_code
_entity_poly.pdbx_strand_id
1 'polypeptide(L)'
;MPQKEATSYDSYFGTRLAERASCDEVAAPVTFEALASKLATYLTPDQVDEVRAAHEYAVEAHEGQFRRTGHAYITHPLAVANVLADMHMDHPTLMAALLHDVIEDTGVAKRALGKKFGKDVASIVDGVSKLTTMFRSRAEAQAENFQKMAIAMSKDLRVILVKLADRLHNMRTIGVIAAGKAAPDRADAPKAAQPNP
;
A
#
# COMPACT_ATOMS: atom_id res chain seq x y z
N MET A 1 -18.27 13.87 39.78
CA MET A 1 -18.19 13.41 38.38
C MET A 1 -17.24 14.34 37.66
N PRO A 2 -15.98 13.94 37.38
CA PRO A 2 -15.09 14.82 36.63
C PRO A 2 -15.52 14.84 35.15
N GLN A 3 -15.72 16.05 34.63
CA GLN A 3 -15.97 16.30 33.22
C GLN A 3 -14.74 15.84 32.43
N LYS A 4 -14.92 15.00 31.42
CA LYS A 4 -13.86 14.69 30.44
C LYS A 4 -13.59 15.96 29.65
N GLU A 5 -12.47 16.61 29.92
CA GLU A 5 -11.92 17.64 29.06
C GLU A 5 -11.70 17.05 27.67
N ALA A 6 -12.41 17.58 26.68
CA ALA A 6 -12.10 17.33 25.28
C ALA A 6 -10.70 17.91 25.02
N THR A 7 -9.71 17.03 24.87
CA THR A 7 -8.37 17.42 24.42
C THR A 7 -8.50 18.01 23.02
N SER A 8 -8.56 19.33 22.93
CA SER A 8 -8.45 20.12 21.71
C SER A 8 -7.06 19.89 21.12
N TYR A 9 -6.92 18.86 20.29
CA TYR A 9 -5.71 18.57 19.50
C TYR A 9 -5.59 19.54 18.32
N ASP A 10 -5.63 20.84 18.59
CA ASP A 10 -5.34 21.89 17.60
C ASP A 10 -3.89 22.38 17.76
N SER A 11 -2.97 21.43 17.67
CA SER A 11 -1.55 21.75 17.47
C SER A 11 -1.39 22.14 16.00
N TYR A 12 -0.94 23.38 15.74
CA TYR A 12 -0.58 23.86 14.40
C TYR A 12 0.26 22.84 13.60
N PHE A 13 1.16 22.12 14.28
CA PHE A 13 1.95 21.06 13.68
C PHE A 13 1.13 19.84 13.26
N GLY A 14 0.14 19.44 14.06
CA GLY A 14 -0.80 18.37 13.71
C GLY A 14 -1.62 18.71 12.47
N THR A 15 -2.14 19.94 12.39
CA THR A 15 -2.93 20.42 11.25
C THR A 15 -2.09 20.51 9.99
N ARG A 16 -0.90 21.13 10.05
CA ARG A 16 0.06 21.19 8.93
C ARG A 16 0.52 19.82 8.44
N LEU A 17 0.73 18.87 9.37
CA LEU A 17 1.11 17.50 9.04
C LEU A 17 -0.04 16.77 8.33
N ALA A 18 -1.29 16.97 8.78
CA ALA A 18 -2.47 16.40 8.14
C ALA A 18 -2.74 17.01 6.75
N GLU A 19 -2.55 18.32 6.58
CA GLU A 19 -2.60 18.99 5.29
C GLU A 19 -1.55 18.41 4.34
N ARG A 20 -0.28 18.35 4.75
CA ARG A 20 0.80 17.81 3.91
C ARG A 20 0.56 16.34 3.55
N ALA A 21 0.08 15.54 4.51
CA ALA A 21 -0.27 14.13 4.27
C ALA A 21 -1.43 13.96 3.27
N SER A 22 -2.27 14.99 3.10
CA SER A 22 -3.39 14.98 2.15
C SER A 22 -3.05 15.61 0.81
N CYS A 23 -1.85 16.18 0.62
CA CYS A 23 -1.44 16.70 -0.67
C CYS A 23 -1.17 15.56 -1.66
N ASP A 24 -1.55 15.77 -2.93
CA ASP A 24 -1.33 14.81 -4.02
C ASP A 24 0.14 14.40 -4.14
N GLU A 25 1.09 15.34 -3.99
CA GLU A 25 2.53 15.07 -3.99
C GLU A 25 2.98 14.00 -2.98
N VAL A 26 2.20 13.78 -1.92
CA VAL A 26 2.52 12.84 -0.84
C VAL A 26 1.61 11.61 -0.89
N ALA A 27 0.30 11.82 -1.03
CA ALA A 27 -0.72 10.76 -0.99
C ALA A 27 -0.93 10.05 -2.33
N ALA A 28 -0.66 10.73 -3.45
CA ALA A 28 -0.81 10.22 -4.82
C ALA A 28 0.31 10.75 -5.73
N PRO A 29 1.59 10.45 -5.40
CA PRO A 29 2.74 11.11 -6.01
C PRO A 29 2.96 10.77 -7.48
N VAL A 30 2.25 9.78 -8.02
CA VAL A 30 2.55 9.17 -9.32
C VAL A 30 1.28 8.58 -9.94
N THR A 31 1.15 8.73 -11.26
CA THR A 31 0.15 8.02 -12.06
C THR A 31 0.74 6.73 -12.62
N PHE A 32 -0.11 5.78 -13.00
CA PHE A 32 0.40 4.54 -13.60
C PHE A 32 1.21 4.80 -14.87
N GLU A 33 0.83 5.77 -15.73
CA GLU A 33 1.59 6.05 -16.96
C GLU A 33 2.97 6.65 -16.68
N ALA A 34 3.11 7.46 -15.63
CA ALA A 34 4.42 7.94 -15.20
C ALA A 34 5.29 6.80 -14.65
N LEU A 35 4.68 5.87 -13.89
CA LEU A 35 5.35 4.65 -13.45
C LEU A 35 5.76 3.78 -14.64
N ALA A 36 4.85 3.48 -15.57
CA ALA A 36 5.13 2.67 -16.75
C ALA A 36 6.27 3.26 -17.61
N SER A 37 6.29 4.59 -17.78
CA SER A 37 7.38 5.29 -18.47
C SER A 37 8.73 5.09 -17.76
N LYS A 38 8.74 5.12 -16.42
CA LYS A 38 9.94 4.82 -15.63
C LYS A 38 10.35 3.35 -15.77
N LEU A 39 9.41 2.42 -15.68
CA LEU A 39 9.68 0.98 -15.79
C LEU A 39 10.26 0.60 -17.15
N ALA A 40 9.80 1.26 -18.22
CA ALA A 40 10.32 1.06 -19.57
C ALA A 40 11.81 1.43 -19.73
N THR A 41 12.41 2.14 -18.76
CA THR A 41 13.85 2.45 -18.80
C THR A 41 14.75 1.28 -18.44
N TYR A 42 14.21 0.24 -17.76
CA TYR A 42 15.02 -0.88 -17.26
C TYR A 42 14.35 -2.26 -17.34
N LEU A 43 13.05 -2.34 -17.67
CA LEU A 43 12.31 -3.59 -17.89
C LEU A 43 11.97 -3.78 -19.36
N THR A 44 11.70 -5.03 -19.76
CA THR A 44 11.20 -5.31 -21.12
C THR A 44 9.73 -4.90 -21.26
N PRO A 45 9.24 -4.65 -22.50
CA PRO A 45 7.83 -4.33 -22.72
C PRO A 45 6.87 -5.36 -22.10
N ASP A 46 7.12 -6.65 -22.31
CA ASP A 46 6.31 -7.74 -21.74
C ASP A 46 6.24 -7.67 -20.20
N GLN A 47 7.34 -7.32 -19.54
CA GLN A 47 7.38 -7.16 -18.09
C GLN A 47 6.59 -5.93 -17.62
N VAL A 48 6.62 -4.84 -18.38
CA VAL A 48 5.80 -3.65 -18.09
C VAL A 48 4.32 -3.97 -18.24
N ASP A 49 3.95 -4.79 -19.23
CA ASP A 49 2.58 -5.24 -19.45
C ASP A 49 2.08 -6.16 -18.31
N GLU A 50 2.95 -7.04 -17.77
CA GLU A 50 2.61 -7.81 -16.58
C GLU A 50 2.36 -6.92 -15.35
N VAL A 51 3.16 -5.86 -15.17
CA VAL A 51 2.95 -4.87 -14.10
C VAL A 51 1.65 -4.09 -14.33
N ARG A 52 1.30 -3.77 -15.58
CA ARG A 52 0.02 -3.13 -15.95
C ARG A 52 -1.17 -4.02 -15.60
N ALA A 53 -1.11 -5.31 -15.92
CA ALA A 53 -2.15 -6.26 -15.56
C ALA A 53 -2.32 -6.40 -14.03
N ALA A 54 -1.23 -6.33 -13.26
CA ALA A 54 -1.29 -6.32 -11.80
C ALA A 54 -1.93 -5.02 -11.26
N HIS A 55 -1.60 -3.87 -11.86
CA HIS A 55 -2.20 -2.58 -11.51
C HIS A 55 -3.71 -2.56 -11.78
N GLU A 56 -4.15 -2.99 -12.96
CA GLU A 56 -5.58 -3.06 -13.32
C GLU A 56 -6.36 -3.94 -12.34
N TYR A 57 -5.80 -5.09 -11.97
CA TYR A 57 -6.43 -5.96 -10.98
C TYR A 57 -6.49 -5.32 -9.58
N ALA A 58 -5.47 -4.57 -9.16
CA ALA A 58 -5.49 -3.84 -7.91
C ALA A 58 -6.54 -2.71 -7.93
N VAL A 59 -6.70 -2.00 -9.05
CA VAL A 59 -7.76 -1.00 -9.25
C VAL A 59 -9.13 -1.63 -9.05
N GLU A 60 -9.41 -2.75 -9.72
CA GLU A 60 -10.67 -3.49 -9.59
C GLU A 60 -10.90 -3.96 -8.15
N ALA A 61 -9.88 -4.57 -7.53
CA ALA A 61 -9.99 -5.12 -6.18
C ALA A 61 -10.31 -4.05 -5.13
N HIS A 62 -9.75 -2.85 -5.29
CA HIS A 62 -9.95 -1.73 -4.38
C HIS A 62 -10.96 -0.69 -4.90
N GLU A 63 -11.81 -1.04 -5.87
CA GLU A 63 -12.81 -0.13 -6.42
C GLU A 63 -13.71 0.45 -5.33
N GLY A 64 -13.90 1.77 -5.32
CA GLY A 64 -14.69 2.48 -4.30
C GLY A 64 -14.08 2.48 -2.90
N GLN A 65 -12.86 1.97 -2.69
CA GLN A 65 -12.15 2.12 -1.43
C GLN A 65 -11.36 3.44 -1.43
N PHE A 66 -11.33 4.11 -0.29
CA PHE A 66 -10.63 5.39 -0.13
C PHE A 66 -9.69 5.36 1.06
N ARG A 67 -8.58 6.08 0.93
CA ARG A 67 -7.65 6.37 2.03
C ARG A 67 -8.25 7.42 2.96
N ARG A 68 -7.74 7.49 4.19
CA ARG A 68 -8.06 8.60 5.13
C ARG A 68 -7.63 9.98 4.64
N THR A 69 -6.77 10.02 3.62
CA THR A 69 -6.38 11.24 2.90
C THR A 69 -7.45 11.70 1.89
N GLY A 70 -8.54 10.93 1.69
CA GLY A 70 -9.60 11.21 0.72
C GLY A 70 -9.31 10.69 -0.70
N HIS A 71 -8.13 10.14 -0.94
CA HIS A 71 -7.72 9.62 -2.25
C HIS A 71 -8.23 8.20 -2.48
N ALA A 72 -8.38 7.80 -3.74
CA ALA A 72 -8.66 6.42 -4.10
C ALA A 72 -7.58 5.48 -3.54
N TYR A 73 -7.96 4.29 -3.05
CA TYR A 73 -7.02 3.41 -2.37
C TYR A 73 -5.81 3.01 -3.22
N ILE A 74 -5.99 2.88 -4.54
CA ILE A 74 -4.95 2.53 -5.50
C ILE A 74 -3.73 3.47 -5.48
N THR A 75 -3.88 4.70 -5.00
CA THR A 75 -2.74 5.64 -4.94
C THR A 75 -1.65 5.16 -3.99
N HIS A 76 -1.98 4.38 -2.96
CA HIS A 76 -1.00 3.79 -2.04
C HIS A 76 -0.19 2.67 -2.71
N PRO A 77 -0.78 1.59 -3.24
CA PRO A 77 -0.01 0.56 -3.95
C PRO A 77 0.85 1.13 -5.09
N LEU A 78 0.35 2.14 -5.82
CA LEU A 78 1.13 2.87 -6.83
C LEU A 78 2.35 3.59 -6.23
N ALA A 79 2.17 4.30 -5.12
CA ALA A 79 3.26 4.99 -4.45
C ALA A 79 4.32 4.01 -3.92
N VAL A 80 3.88 2.85 -3.38
CA VAL A 80 4.78 1.77 -2.92
C VAL A 80 5.57 1.20 -4.10
N ALA A 81 4.89 0.87 -5.22
CA ALA A 81 5.55 0.38 -6.42
C ALA A 81 6.55 1.40 -6.99
N ASN A 82 6.23 2.70 -6.96
CA ASN A 82 7.13 3.74 -7.42
C ASN A 82 8.41 3.88 -6.59
N VAL A 83 8.33 3.71 -5.27
CA VAL A 83 9.52 3.67 -4.40
C VAL A 83 10.43 2.48 -4.77
N LEU A 84 9.85 1.32 -5.06
CA LEU A 84 10.61 0.14 -5.47
C LEU A 84 11.15 0.28 -6.89
N ALA A 85 10.44 0.99 -7.77
CA ALA A 85 10.92 1.34 -9.10
C ALA A 85 12.14 2.28 -9.04
N ASP A 86 12.20 3.21 -8.08
CA ASP A 86 13.41 4.05 -7.85
C ASP A 86 14.65 3.21 -7.46
N MET A 87 14.43 2.01 -6.93
CA MET A 87 15.47 1.04 -6.58
C MET A 87 15.75 0.04 -7.72
N HIS A 88 15.10 0.20 -8.89
CA HIS A 88 15.17 -0.70 -10.04
C HIS A 88 14.82 -2.17 -9.69
N MET A 89 13.82 -2.37 -8.83
CA MET A 89 13.35 -3.72 -8.48
C MET A 89 12.72 -4.45 -9.67
N ASP A 90 12.80 -5.77 -9.66
CA ASP A 90 12.25 -6.68 -10.66
C ASP A 90 10.72 -6.62 -10.77
N HIS A 91 10.18 -6.94 -11.95
CA HIS A 91 8.74 -6.91 -12.22
C HIS A 91 7.89 -7.72 -11.23
N PRO A 92 8.28 -8.92 -10.73
CA PRO A 92 7.48 -9.64 -9.75
C PRO A 92 7.37 -8.90 -8.41
N THR A 93 8.42 -8.18 -8.00
CA THR A 93 8.39 -7.32 -6.81
C THR A 93 7.44 -6.16 -6.99
N LEU A 94 7.46 -5.51 -8.16
CA LEU A 94 6.57 -4.39 -8.46
C LEU A 94 5.10 -4.83 -8.53
N MET A 95 4.83 -5.97 -9.17
CA MET A 95 3.51 -6.59 -9.17
C MET A 95 3.06 -6.91 -7.74
N ALA A 96 3.95 -7.51 -6.93
CA ALA A 96 3.64 -7.80 -5.53
C ALA A 96 3.37 -6.53 -4.72
N ALA A 97 4.07 -5.42 -4.99
CA ALA A 97 3.81 -4.13 -4.36
C ALA A 97 2.44 -3.55 -4.73
N LEU A 98 2.00 -3.69 -5.98
CA LEU A 98 0.66 -3.28 -6.40
C LEU A 98 -0.44 -4.14 -5.77
N LEU A 99 -0.12 -5.41 -5.46
CA LEU A 99 -1.08 -6.41 -4.98
C LEU A 99 -1.01 -6.66 -3.47
N HIS A 100 -0.10 -6.01 -2.74
CA HIS A 100 0.25 -6.43 -1.37
C HIS A 100 -0.92 -6.42 -0.39
N ASP A 101 -1.82 -5.44 -0.53
CA ASP A 101 -3.00 -5.26 0.33
C ASP A 101 -4.25 -5.97 -0.21
N VAL A 102 -4.22 -6.54 -1.42
CA VAL A 102 -5.38 -7.21 -2.03
C VAL A 102 -5.82 -8.42 -1.20
N ILE A 103 -4.88 -9.22 -0.67
CA ILE A 103 -5.23 -10.36 0.20
C ILE A 103 -5.85 -9.87 1.52
N GLU A 104 -5.29 -8.82 2.12
CA GLU A 104 -5.74 -8.33 3.44
C GLU A 104 -7.11 -7.65 3.37
N ASP A 105 -7.32 -6.79 2.37
CA ASP A 105 -8.48 -5.88 2.33
C ASP A 105 -9.68 -6.42 1.55
N THR A 106 -9.45 -7.35 0.61
CA THR A 106 -10.52 -7.81 -0.31
C THR A 106 -10.86 -9.30 -0.15
N GLY A 107 -10.10 -10.03 0.66
CA GLY A 107 -10.34 -11.46 0.93
C GLY A 107 -9.99 -12.39 -0.24
N VAL A 108 -9.31 -11.90 -1.28
CA VAL A 108 -8.84 -12.71 -2.40
C VAL A 108 -7.86 -13.78 -1.92
N ALA A 109 -8.11 -15.04 -2.33
CA ALA A 109 -7.27 -16.16 -1.93
C ALA A 109 -5.90 -16.14 -2.66
N LYS A 110 -4.81 -16.46 -1.94
CA LYS A 110 -3.46 -16.67 -2.49
C LYS A 110 -3.43 -17.54 -3.76
N ARG A 111 -4.28 -18.58 -3.81
CA ARG A 111 -4.37 -19.49 -4.97
C ARG A 111 -4.85 -18.77 -6.23
N ALA A 112 -5.72 -17.77 -6.12
CA ALA A 112 -6.21 -16.99 -7.25
C ALA A 112 -5.08 -16.12 -7.82
N LEU A 113 -4.36 -15.40 -6.95
CA LEU A 113 -3.16 -14.64 -7.32
C LEU A 113 -2.11 -15.53 -7.98
N GLY A 114 -1.85 -16.71 -7.43
CA GLY A 114 -0.87 -17.65 -7.99
C GLY A 114 -1.24 -18.19 -9.37
N LYS A 115 -2.54 -18.27 -9.68
CA LYS A 115 -3.02 -18.65 -11.02
C LYS A 115 -2.93 -17.51 -12.03
N LYS A 116 -3.16 -16.27 -11.61
CA LYS A 116 -3.20 -15.10 -12.51
C LYS A 116 -1.82 -14.48 -12.74
N PHE A 117 -0.99 -14.39 -11.71
CA PHE A 117 0.30 -13.66 -11.72
C PHE A 117 1.50 -14.54 -11.38
N GLY A 118 1.30 -15.85 -11.29
CA GLY A 118 2.36 -16.80 -11.00
C GLY A 118 2.67 -17.00 -9.51
N LYS A 119 3.38 -18.08 -9.21
CA LYS A 119 3.68 -18.52 -7.85
C LYS A 119 4.60 -17.56 -7.10
N ASP A 120 5.51 -16.89 -7.82
CA ASP A 120 6.51 -16.01 -7.23
C ASP A 120 5.85 -14.76 -6.62
N VAL A 121 5.07 -14.02 -7.41
CA VAL A 121 4.27 -12.88 -6.96
C VAL A 121 3.36 -13.27 -5.79
N ALA A 122 2.64 -14.38 -5.91
CA ALA A 122 1.75 -14.86 -4.84
C ALA A 122 2.51 -15.24 -3.55
N SER A 123 3.77 -15.67 -3.66
CA SER A 123 4.62 -15.96 -2.50
C SER A 123 5.06 -14.68 -1.80
N ILE A 124 5.44 -13.64 -2.56
CA ILE A 124 5.85 -12.34 -2.02
C ILE A 124 4.66 -11.70 -1.29
N VAL A 125 3.49 -11.60 -1.94
CA VAL A 125 2.28 -11.00 -1.35
C VAL A 125 1.85 -11.72 -0.07
N ASP A 126 1.85 -13.06 -0.07
CA ASP A 126 1.55 -13.86 1.13
C ASP A 126 2.58 -13.63 2.25
N GLY A 127 3.86 -13.49 1.90
CA GLY A 127 4.92 -13.13 2.85
C GLY A 127 4.69 -11.77 3.51
N VAL A 128 4.33 -10.77 2.71
CA VAL A 128 4.03 -9.41 3.19
C VAL A 128 2.84 -9.42 4.14
N SER A 129 1.76 -10.12 3.78
CA SER A 129 0.55 -10.19 4.60
C SER A 129 0.76 -10.89 5.95
N LYS A 130 1.52 -12.00 5.94
CA LYS A 130 1.88 -12.72 7.16
C LYS A 130 2.73 -11.88 8.10
N LEU A 131 3.66 -11.08 7.56
CA LEU A 131 4.43 -10.15 8.38
C LEU A 131 3.50 -9.18 9.11
N THR A 132 2.56 -8.53 8.41
CA THR A 132 1.59 -7.61 9.03
C THR A 132 0.86 -8.26 10.20
N THR A 133 0.37 -9.49 10.03
CA THR A 133 -0.40 -10.22 11.04
C THR A 133 0.45 -10.58 12.27
N MET A 134 1.69 -11.04 12.08
CA MET A 134 2.60 -11.39 13.18
C MET A 134 2.97 -10.20 14.06
N PHE A 135 3.02 -8.97 13.52
CA PHE A 135 3.26 -7.78 14.34
C PHE A 135 2.03 -7.34 15.15
N ARG A 136 0.81 -7.64 14.69
CA ARG A 136 -0.43 -7.30 15.43
C ARG A 136 -0.63 -8.19 16.66
N SER A 137 -0.20 -9.47 16.62
CA SER A 137 -0.31 -10.39 17.77
C SER A 137 0.79 -10.21 18.84
N ARG A 138 1.62 -9.16 18.74
CA ARG A 138 2.80 -8.92 19.59
C ARG A 138 2.53 -8.38 20.99
N ALA A 139 1.28 -8.17 21.39
CA ALA A 139 1.02 -7.84 22.78
C ALA A 139 1.41 -8.98 23.74
N GLU A 140 1.50 -10.25 23.27
CA GLU A 140 1.62 -11.40 24.19
C GLU A 140 2.59 -12.54 23.78
N ALA A 141 3.37 -12.49 22.70
CA ALA A 141 4.09 -13.70 22.23
C ALA A 141 5.62 -13.60 22.05
N GLN A 142 6.26 -14.59 22.69
CA GLN A 142 7.67 -14.90 22.96
C GLN A 142 8.59 -15.14 21.73
N ALA A 143 9.89 -15.37 22.01
CA ALA A 143 11.01 -15.55 21.08
C ALA A 143 10.78 -16.50 19.88
N GLU A 144 9.90 -17.49 19.97
CA GLU A 144 9.54 -18.37 18.84
C GLU A 144 8.86 -17.61 17.68
N ASN A 145 8.05 -16.58 17.97
CA ASN A 145 7.44 -15.76 16.93
C ASN A 145 8.46 -14.84 16.25
N PHE A 146 9.50 -14.42 16.98
CA PHE A 146 10.65 -13.74 16.38
C PHE A 146 11.45 -14.68 15.47
N GLN A 147 11.65 -15.94 15.86
CA GLN A 147 12.30 -16.95 15.04
C GLN A 147 11.48 -17.30 13.78
N LYS A 148 10.16 -17.44 13.89
CA LYS A 148 9.24 -17.63 12.75
C LYS A 148 9.22 -16.41 11.83
N MET A 149 9.25 -15.21 12.40
CA MET A 149 9.38 -13.95 11.65
C MET A 149 10.72 -13.90 10.91
N ALA A 150 11.84 -14.19 11.57
CA ALA A 150 13.16 -14.25 10.95
C ALA A 150 13.23 -15.31 9.83
N ILE A 151 12.59 -16.48 10.00
CA ILE A 151 12.54 -17.55 8.98
C ILE A 151 11.65 -17.17 7.79
N ALA A 152 10.52 -16.48 8.01
CA ALA A 152 9.69 -15.94 6.93
C ALA A 152 10.40 -14.82 6.16
N MET A 153 11.21 -14.01 6.86
CA MET A 153 12.07 -12.97 6.29
C MET A 153 13.33 -13.51 5.58
N SER A 154 13.79 -14.72 5.94
CA SER A 154 15.07 -15.27 5.48
C SER A 154 15.06 -15.81 4.06
N LYS A 155 13.88 -16.01 3.44
CA LYS A 155 13.78 -16.72 2.15
C LYS A 155 13.65 -15.81 0.94
N ASP A 156 13.20 -14.57 1.12
CA ASP A 156 13.05 -13.62 0.02
C ASP A 156 13.15 -12.17 0.50
N LEU A 157 14.27 -11.51 0.16
CA LEU A 157 14.51 -10.11 0.52
C LEU A 157 13.47 -9.16 -0.09
N ARG A 158 12.81 -9.56 -1.20
CA ARG A 158 11.78 -8.75 -1.87
C ARG A 158 10.59 -8.49 -0.93
N VAL A 159 10.24 -9.45 -0.08
CA VAL A 159 9.17 -9.29 0.93
C VAL A 159 9.50 -8.17 1.92
N ILE A 160 10.75 -8.08 2.36
CA ILE A 160 11.19 -7.03 3.30
C ILE A 160 11.14 -5.67 2.61
N LEU A 161 11.64 -5.58 1.38
CA LEU A 161 11.67 -4.33 0.62
C LEU A 161 10.26 -3.79 0.36
N VAL A 162 9.31 -4.65 -0.04
CA VAL A 162 7.90 -4.26 -0.19
C VAL A 162 7.36 -3.74 1.14
N LYS A 163 7.66 -4.39 2.27
CA LYS A 163 7.15 -3.95 3.57
C LYS A 163 7.75 -2.62 4.04
N LEU A 164 9.03 -2.38 3.76
CA LEU A 164 9.68 -1.11 4.07
C LEU A 164 9.10 0.03 3.21
N ALA A 165 8.84 -0.22 1.92
CA ALA A 165 8.21 0.74 1.03
C ALA A 165 6.75 1.05 1.44
N ASP A 166 5.97 0.03 1.80
CA ASP A 166 4.64 0.17 2.41
C ASP A 166 4.70 1.05 3.67
N ARG A 167 5.60 0.71 4.61
CA ARG A 167 5.75 1.48 5.84
C ARG A 167 6.16 2.92 5.57
N LEU A 168 7.06 3.15 4.60
CA LEU A 168 7.49 4.49 4.21
C LEU A 168 6.32 5.34 3.73
N HIS A 169 5.49 4.84 2.81
CA HIS A 169 4.33 5.60 2.33
C HIS A 169 3.30 5.84 3.44
N ASN A 170 3.09 4.86 4.31
CA ASN A 170 2.23 5.01 5.48
C ASN A 170 2.76 6.07 6.47
N MET A 171 4.07 6.17 6.67
CA MET A 171 4.66 7.23 7.49
C MET A 171 4.56 8.61 6.82
N ARG A 172 4.69 8.68 5.48
CA ARG A 172 4.47 9.92 4.71
C ARG A 172 3.03 10.45 4.83
N THR A 173 2.06 9.55 5.00
CA THR A 173 0.63 9.89 5.11
C THR A 173 0.07 9.84 6.54
N ILE A 174 0.93 9.76 7.57
CA ILE A 174 0.48 9.54 8.96
C ILE A 174 -0.34 10.70 9.56
N GLY A 175 -0.17 11.92 9.05
CA GLY A 175 -0.78 13.13 9.60
C GLY A 175 -2.31 13.08 9.70
N VAL A 176 -2.98 12.40 8.76
CA VAL A 176 -4.45 12.29 8.77
C VAL A 176 -4.98 11.38 9.87
N ILE A 177 -4.16 10.46 10.40
CA ILE A 177 -4.53 9.60 11.52
C ILE A 177 -4.61 10.43 12.82
N ALA A 178 -3.66 11.33 13.02
CA ALA A 178 -3.63 12.22 14.19
C ALA A 178 -4.79 13.22 14.19
N ALA A 179 -5.24 13.64 13.01
CA ALA A 179 -6.38 14.55 12.85
C ALA A 179 -7.76 13.89 13.05
N GLY A 180 -7.83 12.60 13.40
CA GLY A 180 -9.09 11.88 13.61
C GLY A 180 -9.96 11.74 12.36
N LYS A 181 -9.39 11.96 11.15
CA LYS A 181 -10.13 11.83 9.90
C LYS A 181 -10.44 10.37 9.60
N ALA A 182 -11.73 10.04 9.53
CA ALA A 182 -12.18 8.77 8.98
C ALA A 182 -11.93 8.74 7.46
N ALA A 183 -11.75 7.55 6.89
CA ALA A 183 -11.81 7.41 5.44
C ALA A 183 -13.25 7.73 4.99
N PRO A 184 -13.45 8.43 3.86
CA PRO A 184 -14.78 8.69 3.35
C PRO A 184 -15.48 7.37 3.03
N ASP A 185 -16.78 7.31 3.33
CA ASP A 185 -17.60 6.13 3.04
C ASP A 185 -17.82 6.00 1.52
N ARG A 186 -18.07 4.79 1.03
CA ARG A 186 -18.30 4.51 -0.40
C ARG A 186 -19.41 5.39 -1.01
N ALA A 187 -20.40 5.76 -0.19
CA ALA A 187 -21.53 6.59 -0.59
C ALA A 187 -21.20 8.09 -0.73
N ASP A 188 -20.17 8.57 -0.02
CA ASP A 188 -19.78 9.99 0.05
C ASP A 188 -18.56 10.33 -0.83
N ALA A 189 -18.13 9.37 -1.64
CA ALA A 189 -16.99 9.51 -2.53
C ALA A 189 -17.21 10.64 -3.56
N PRO A 190 -16.25 11.57 -3.74
CA PRO A 190 -16.27 12.46 -4.89
C PRO A 190 -16.22 11.59 -6.15
N LYS A 191 -17.25 11.68 -7.00
CA LYS A 191 -17.27 10.98 -8.29
C LYS A 191 -15.94 11.24 -8.99
N ALA A 192 -15.20 10.17 -9.29
CA ALA A 192 -13.95 10.25 -10.01
C ALA A 192 -14.15 11.18 -11.21
N ALA A 193 -13.43 12.31 -11.22
CA ALA A 193 -13.42 13.20 -12.35
C ALA A 193 -12.90 12.37 -13.53
N GLN A 194 -13.79 12.04 -14.46
CA GLN A 194 -13.40 11.40 -15.71
C GLN A 194 -12.35 12.30 -16.36
N PRO A 195 -11.20 11.76 -16.81
CA PRO A 195 -10.30 12.54 -17.62
C PRO A 195 -11.08 13.01 -18.85
N ASN A 196 -11.15 14.33 -19.06
CA ASN A 196 -11.77 14.91 -20.23
C ASN A 196 -11.13 14.31 -21.50
N PRO A 197 -11.94 14.09 -22.56
CA PRO A 197 -11.48 13.49 -23.82
C PRO A 197 -10.41 14.32 -24.53
#